data_AF-A0A1X7TLN8-F1
#
_entry.id   AF-A0A1X7TLN8-F1
#
_cell.length_a   1.000
_cell.length_b   1.000
_cell.length_c   1.000
_cell.angle_alpha   90.00
_cell.angle_beta   90.00
_cell.angle_gamma   90.00
#
_symmetry.space_group_name_H-M   'P 1'
#
loop_
_entity.id
_entity.type
_entity.pdbx_description
1 polymer ?
#
loop_
_entity_poly.entity_id
_entity_poly.type
_entity_poly.pdbx_seq_one_letter_code
_entity_poly.pdbx_strand_id
1 'polypeptide(L)'
;MYYFAGKFVKTLKKRQPELNITDSDVLCVQIAALCYNLGHGPFSHIFEDFLKDSEIRASRSYWKVLHQFIVFTYFNKGLPANVMMFEHMIDVNNLPFDEYLNEQDIKFIKELMTGINGPQAIVVNRMSGLDVNRMDYTMRDAGVLGKRIYFKWRLI
;
A
#
# COMPACT_ATOMS: atom_id res chain seq x y z
N MET A 1 -4.70 -9.30 0.62
CA MET A 1 -3.49 -8.67 1.18
C MET A 1 -3.55 -8.47 2.70
N TYR A 2 -4.49 -7.67 3.23
CA TYR A 2 -4.78 -7.49 4.67
C TYR A 2 -4.67 -8.79 5.51
N TYR A 3 -5.33 -9.85 5.05
CA TYR A 3 -5.35 -11.13 5.76
C TYR A 3 -3.97 -11.79 5.87
N PHE A 4 -3.17 -11.73 4.80
CA PHE A 4 -1.81 -12.30 4.77
C PHE A 4 -0.88 -11.50 5.68
N ALA A 5 -0.92 -10.16 5.58
CA ALA A 5 -0.16 -9.28 6.44
C ALA A 5 -0.45 -9.56 7.93
N GLY A 6 -1.74 -9.64 8.29
CA GLY A 6 -2.18 -9.97 9.65
C GLY A 6 -1.72 -11.35 10.13
N LYS A 7 -1.78 -12.38 9.28
CA LYS A 7 -1.28 -13.72 9.62
C LYS A 7 0.23 -13.74 9.81
N PHE A 8 0.96 -13.01 8.96
CA PHE A 8 2.41 -12.94 9.00
C PHE A 8 2.89 -12.25 10.30
N VAL A 9 2.42 -11.04 10.56
CA VAL A 9 2.83 -10.26 11.75
C VAL A 9 2.42 -10.94 13.06
N LYS A 10 1.24 -11.57 13.13
CA LYS A 10 0.82 -12.36 14.31
C LYS A 10 1.70 -13.60 14.52
N THR A 11 2.19 -14.20 13.44
CA THR A 11 3.12 -15.34 13.53
C THR A 11 4.48 -14.89 14.05
N LEU A 12 4.99 -13.75 13.57
CA LEU A 12 6.22 -13.14 14.10
C LEU A 12 6.07 -12.82 15.59
N LYS A 13 4.99 -12.12 15.97
CA LYS A 13 4.68 -11.80 17.38
C LYS A 13 4.68 -13.03 18.28
N LYS A 14 4.12 -14.15 17.81
CA LYS A 14 4.06 -15.41 18.56
C LYS A 14 5.42 -16.12 18.63
N ARG A 15 6.18 -16.14 17.54
CA ARG A 15 7.42 -16.94 17.41
C ARG A 15 8.66 -16.22 17.90
N GLN A 16 8.63 -14.90 17.91
CA GLN A 16 9.75 -14.03 18.29
C GLN A 16 9.29 -12.96 19.28
N PRO A 17 8.94 -13.33 20.53
CA PRO A 17 8.46 -12.38 21.54
C PRO A 17 9.47 -11.26 21.84
N GLU A 18 10.77 -11.50 21.63
CA GLU A 18 11.86 -10.54 21.80
C GLU A 18 11.75 -9.32 20.88
N LEU A 19 10.97 -9.41 19.79
CA LEU A 19 10.69 -8.30 18.90
C LEU A 19 9.69 -7.29 19.48
N ASN A 20 9.04 -7.62 20.60
CA ASN A 20 8.08 -6.76 21.30
C ASN A 20 6.95 -6.21 20.41
N ILE A 21 6.50 -7.00 19.44
CA ILE A 21 5.42 -6.62 18.52
C ILE A 21 4.10 -6.45 19.32
N THR A 22 3.56 -5.24 19.32
CA THR A 22 2.33 -4.87 20.02
C THR A 22 1.08 -5.20 19.20
N ASP A 23 -0.11 -5.13 19.81
CA ASP A 23 -1.36 -5.22 19.04
C ASP A 23 -1.60 -3.98 18.16
N SER A 24 -1.04 -2.82 18.53
CA SER A 24 -1.02 -1.63 17.66
C SER A 24 -0.22 -1.90 16.39
N ASP A 25 0.98 -2.48 16.50
CA ASP A 25 1.81 -2.82 15.33
C ASP A 25 1.08 -3.77 14.37
N VAL A 26 0.39 -4.76 14.93
CA VAL A 26 -0.43 -5.71 14.16
C VAL A 26 -1.54 -4.97 13.42
N LEU A 27 -2.24 -4.05 14.09
CA LEU A 27 -3.30 -3.23 13.50
C LEU A 27 -2.75 -2.32 12.39
N CYS A 28 -1.64 -1.62 12.63
CA CYS A 28 -0.96 -0.77 11.65
C CYS A 28 -0.56 -1.54 10.39
N VAL A 29 0.06 -2.72 10.55
CA VAL A 29 0.42 -3.59 9.41
C VAL A 29 -0.81 -4.02 8.62
N GLN A 30 -1.90 -4.33 9.31
CA GLN A 30 -3.14 -4.72 8.67
C GLN A 30 -3.80 -3.55 7.92
N ILE A 31 -3.87 -2.35 8.51
CA ILE A 31 -4.41 -1.14 7.87
C ILE A 31 -3.57 -0.78 6.65
N ALA A 32 -2.25 -0.73 6.78
CA ALA A 32 -1.36 -0.47 5.65
C ALA A 32 -1.60 -1.48 4.51
N ALA A 33 -1.76 -2.77 4.83
CA ALA A 33 -2.04 -3.80 3.83
C ALA A 33 -3.47 -3.76 3.26
N LEU A 34 -4.43 -3.14 3.94
CA LEU A 34 -5.77 -2.91 3.41
C LEU A 34 -5.76 -1.72 2.45
N CYS A 35 -5.03 -0.67 2.83
CA CYS A 35 -5.01 0.61 2.15
C CYS A 35 -3.95 0.73 1.05
N TYR A 36 -3.04 -0.25 0.91
CA TYR A 36 -1.93 -0.20 -0.04
C TYR A 36 -2.34 0.10 -1.50
N ASN A 37 -3.43 -0.50 -1.95
CA ASN A 37 -3.95 -0.34 -3.31
C ASN A 37 -4.93 0.85 -3.46
N LEU A 38 -5.12 1.66 -2.41
CA LEU A 38 -5.86 2.91 -2.56
C LEU A 38 -5.18 3.80 -3.61
N GLY A 39 -5.96 4.62 -4.31
CA GLY A 39 -5.43 5.53 -5.32
C GLY A 39 -5.12 4.89 -6.68
N HIS A 40 -5.28 3.57 -6.87
CA HIS A 40 -5.34 2.99 -8.21
C HIS A 40 -6.59 3.47 -8.95
N GLY A 41 -6.40 4.00 -10.15
CA GLY A 41 -7.50 4.41 -11.02
C GLY A 41 -8.05 3.28 -11.90
N PRO A 42 -8.97 3.62 -12.83
CA PRO A 42 -9.60 2.65 -13.73
C PRO A 42 -8.59 1.84 -14.54
N PHE A 43 -8.67 0.51 -14.52
CA PHE A 43 -7.68 -0.37 -15.17
C PHE A 43 -6.27 -0.34 -14.53
N SER A 44 -6.17 0.07 -13.26
CA SER A 44 -4.97 -0.06 -12.42
C SER A 44 -3.72 0.56 -13.06
N HIS A 45 -2.71 -0.24 -13.42
CA HIS A 45 -1.46 0.27 -14.01
C HIS A 45 -1.65 0.95 -15.36
N ILE A 46 -2.68 0.58 -16.13
CA ILE A 46 -2.98 1.24 -17.41
C ILE A 46 -3.34 2.71 -17.17
N PHE A 47 -4.05 3.01 -16.07
CA PHE A 47 -4.35 4.39 -15.70
C PHE A 47 -3.08 5.18 -15.35
N GLU A 48 -2.19 4.58 -14.56
CA GLU A 48 -0.94 5.21 -14.15
C GLU A 48 -0.06 5.51 -15.36
N ASP A 49 0.06 4.56 -16.29
CA ASP A 49 0.84 4.73 -17.50
C ASP A 49 0.20 5.75 -18.44
N PHE A 50 -1.13 5.74 -18.57
CA PHE A 50 -1.86 6.78 -19.29
C PHE A 50 -1.60 8.18 -18.71
N LEU A 51 -1.63 8.32 -17.38
CA LEU A 51 -1.32 9.59 -16.72
C LEU A 51 0.11 10.02 -17.01
N LYS A 52 1.12 9.18 -16.80
CA LYS A 52 2.54 9.49 -17.10
C LYS A 52 2.75 9.90 -18.55
N ASP A 53 2.16 9.17 -19.50
CA ASP A 53 2.24 9.52 -20.91
C ASP A 53 1.55 10.85 -21.21
N SER A 54 0.42 11.12 -20.53
CA SER A 54 -0.29 12.39 -20.64
C SER A 54 0.53 13.55 -20.07
N GLU A 55 1.34 13.34 -19.03
CA GLU A 55 2.27 14.36 -18.50
C GLU A 55 3.34 14.74 -19.53
N ILE A 56 3.96 13.72 -20.15
CA ILE A 56 4.95 13.90 -21.22
C ILE A 56 4.31 14.68 -22.39
N ARG A 57 3.06 14.35 -22.75
CA ARG A 57 2.31 15.02 -23.83
C ARG A 57 1.81 16.42 -23.44
N ALA A 58 1.44 16.66 -22.19
CA ALA A 58 0.94 17.94 -21.68
C ALA A 58 2.04 19.01 -21.61
N SER A 59 3.31 18.60 -21.47
CA SER A 59 4.47 19.49 -21.64
C SER A 59 4.54 20.13 -23.05
N ARG A 60 3.75 19.64 -24.02
CA ARG A 60 3.66 20.08 -25.41
C ARG A 60 2.31 20.70 -25.84
N SER A 61 1.60 21.42 -24.96
CA SER A 61 0.70 22.55 -25.35
C SER A 61 -0.83 22.38 -25.47
N TYR A 62 -1.52 21.49 -24.73
CA TYR A 62 -3.01 21.63 -24.65
C TYR A 62 -3.64 21.15 -23.34
N TRP A 63 -3.02 20.20 -22.65
CA TRP A 63 -3.60 19.52 -21.48
C TRP A 63 -3.35 20.20 -20.13
N LYS A 64 -2.81 21.43 -20.10
CA LYS A 64 -2.32 22.10 -18.89
C LYS A 64 -3.31 22.17 -17.74
N VAL A 65 -4.61 22.41 -17.97
CA VAL A 65 -5.58 22.65 -16.88
C VAL A 65 -5.98 21.36 -16.16
N LEU A 66 -6.34 20.30 -16.90
CA LEU A 66 -6.64 18.98 -16.32
C LEU A 66 -5.39 18.34 -15.72
N HIS A 67 -4.24 18.51 -16.39
CA HIS A 67 -2.93 18.08 -15.90
C HIS A 67 -2.55 18.82 -14.62
N GLN A 68 -2.71 20.14 -14.53
CA GLN A 68 -2.42 20.87 -13.31
C GLN A 68 -3.35 20.39 -12.19
N PHE A 69 -4.62 20.10 -12.43
CA PHE A 69 -5.49 19.58 -11.37
C PHE A 69 -5.08 18.17 -10.92
N ILE A 70 -4.79 17.24 -11.84
CA ILE A 70 -4.40 15.86 -11.47
C ILE A 70 -2.99 15.83 -10.87
N VAL A 71 -2.01 16.48 -11.47
CA VAL A 71 -0.61 16.52 -11.03
C VAL A 71 -0.43 17.37 -9.77
N PHE A 72 -1.13 18.50 -9.62
CA PHE A 72 -1.08 19.29 -8.39
C PHE A 72 -1.70 18.54 -7.21
N THR A 73 -2.70 17.69 -7.46
CA THR A 73 -3.38 16.91 -6.42
C THR A 73 -2.76 15.53 -6.19
N TYR A 74 -1.94 14.99 -7.10
CA TYR A 74 -1.27 13.67 -6.94
C TYR A 74 0.25 13.73 -6.77
N PHE A 75 0.93 14.79 -7.24
CA PHE A 75 2.41 14.81 -7.32
C PHE A 75 3.09 15.94 -6.53
N ASN A 76 2.41 17.04 -6.21
CA ASN A 76 3.05 18.17 -5.50
C ASN A 76 3.38 17.90 -4.02
N LYS A 77 2.80 16.88 -3.39
CA LYS A 77 3.19 16.47 -2.02
C LYS A 77 4.42 15.54 -1.99
N GLY A 78 4.88 15.03 -3.14
CA GLY A 78 5.94 14.01 -3.20
C GLY A 78 5.56 12.66 -2.58
N LEU A 79 4.27 12.45 -2.28
CA LEU A 79 3.73 11.22 -1.70
C LEU A 79 3.06 10.36 -2.79
N PRO A 80 3.11 9.03 -2.69
CA PRO A 80 2.40 8.16 -3.63
C PRO A 80 0.88 8.25 -3.46
N ALA A 81 0.15 8.01 -4.55
CA ALA A 81 -1.31 8.09 -4.66
C ALA A 81 -2.07 7.39 -3.52
N ASN A 82 -1.59 6.22 -3.10
CA ASN A 82 -2.20 5.44 -2.02
C ASN A 82 -2.14 6.15 -0.67
N VAL A 83 -1.01 6.79 -0.34
CA VAL A 83 -0.85 7.58 0.88
C VAL A 83 -1.73 8.82 0.83
N MET A 84 -1.85 9.47 -0.32
CA MET A 84 -2.69 10.66 -0.47
C MET A 84 -4.18 10.34 -0.28
N MET A 85 -4.65 9.24 -0.87
CA MET A 85 -6.02 8.77 -0.67
C MET A 85 -6.27 8.37 0.79
N PHE A 86 -5.28 7.73 1.43
CA PHE A 86 -5.38 7.38 2.85
C PHE A 86 -5.48 8.63 3.74
N GLU A 87 -4.64 9.65 3.53
CA GLU A 87 -4.74 10.95 4.23
C GLU A 87 -6.11 11.59 4.01
N HIS A 88 -6.55 11.68 2.75
CA HIS A 88 -7.84 12.26 2.42
C HIS A 88 -9.00 11.54 3.12
N MET A 89 -8.96 10.20 3.17
CA MET A 89 -9.98 9.41 3.86
C MET A 89 -9.99 9.66 5.38
N ILE A 90 -8.84 9.92 6.00
CA ILE A 90 -8.77 10.31 7.42
C ILE A 90 -9.46 11.68 7.59
N ASP A 91 -9.07 12.65 6.78
CA ASP A 91 -9.51 14.05 6.89
C ASP A 91 -11.02 14.21 6.69
N VAL A 92 -11.62 13.53 5.70
CA VAL A 92 -13.03 13.74 5.32
C VAL A 92 -14.02 12.95 6.17
N ASN A 93 -13.62 11.84 6.76
CA ASN A 93 -14.55 10.93 7.42
C ASN A 93 -14.62 11.13 8.94
N ASN A 94 -13.85 12.06 9.53
CA ASN A 94 -13.73 12.23 10.98
C ASN A 94 -13.60 10.87 11.69
N LEU A 95 -12.80 9.97 11.12
CA LEU A 95 -12.64 8.64 11.69
C LEU A 95 -12.05 8.81 13.10
N PRO A 96 -12.56 8.12 14.13
CA PRO A 96 -12.07 8.22 15.50
C PRO A 96 -10.73 7.47 15.63
N PHE A 97 -9.80 7.72 14.69
CA PHE A 97 -8.49 7.12 14.73
C PHE A 97 -7.77 7.49 16.00
N ASP A 98 -7.98 8.69 16.56
CA ASP A 98 -7.41 9.10 17.84
C ASP A 98 -7.74 8.14 19.01
N GLU A 99 -8.83 7.35 18.91
CA GLU A 99 -9.16 6.30 19.89
C GLU A 99 -8.31 5.02 19.73
N TYR A 100 -7.75 4.78 18.55
CA TYR A 100 -7.10 3.50 18.16
C TYR A 100 -5.67 3.63 17.63
N LEU A 101 -5.29 4.78 17.11
CA LEU A 101 -4.04 5.11 16.43
C LEU A 101 -3.62 6.52 16.82
N ASN A 102 -2.35 6.69 17.16
CA ASN A 102 -1.76 8.02 17.34
C ASN A 102 -1.06 8.49 16.04
N GLU A 103 -0.49 9.70 16.06
CA GLU A 103 0.25 10.26 14.93
C GLU A 103 1.42 9.37 14.46
N GLN A 104 2.09 8.68 15.39
CA GLN A 104 3.20 7.79 15.09
C GLN A 104 2.73 6.51 14.40
N ASP A 105 1.56 5.98 14.76
CA ASP A 105 0.91 4.85 14.08
C ASP A 105 0.51 5.22 12.65
N ILE A 106 -0.08 6.41 12.46
CA ILE A 106 -0.42 6.92 11.12
C ILE A 106 0.84 7.07 10.26
N LYS A 107 1.92 7.62 10.82
CA LYS A 107 3.21 7.71 10.14
C LYS A 107 3.74 6.33 9.75
N PHE A 108 3.68 5.37 10.69
CA PHE A 108 4.11 4.00 10.45
C PHE A 108 3.32 3.32 9.33
N ILE A 109 1.98 3.50 9.29
CA ILE A 109 1.14 3.00 8.20
C ILE A 109 1.59 3.55 6.84
N LYS A 110 1.84 4.87 6.75
CA LYS A 110 2.32 5.51 5.50
C LYS A 110 3.68 4.97 5.07
N GLU A 111 4.59 4.71 6.02
CA GLU A 111 5.90 4.11 5.75
C GLU A 111 5.76 2.68 5.21
N LEU A 112 4.89 1.87 5.81
CA LEU A 112 4.58 0.52 5.33
C LEU A 112 3.94 0.51 3.94
N MET A 113 3.11 1.50 3.61
CA MET A 113 2.48 1.62 2.30
C MET A 113 3.47 2.05 1.21
N THR A 114 4.51 2.79 1.57
CA THR A 114 5.53 3.29 0.64
C THR A 114 6.70 2.34 0.47
N GLY A 115 7.07 1.61 1.53
CA GLY A 115 8.22 0.71 1.58
C GLY A 115 9.57 1.43 1.68
N ILE A 116 9.59 2.66 2.21
CA ILE A 116 10.77 3.54 2.21
C ILE A 116 11.69 3.31 3.43
N ASN A 117 11.19 2.79 4.56
CA ASN A 117 11.97 2.64 5.78
C ASN A 117 11.93 1.20 6.36
N GLY A 118 13.10 0.55 6.40
CA GLY A 118 13.45 -0.43 7.44
C GLY A 118 12.87 -1.87 7.38
N PRO A 119 13.24 -2.72 8.37
CA PRO A 119 13.06 -4.19 8.41
C PRO A 119 11.61 -4.70 8.41
N GLN A 120 10.61 -3.82 8.28
CA GLN A 120 9.17 -4.13 8.34
C GLN A 120 8.58 -4.30 6.93
N ALA A 121 9.32 -4.98 6.04
CA ALA A 121 8.99 -5.19 4.64
C ALA A 121 7.89 -6.24 4.42
N ILE A 122 6.85 -6.22 5.26
CA ILE A 122 5.72 -7.15 5.22
C ILE A 122 4.76 -6.75 4.10
N VAL A 123 4.36 -5.48 4.05
CA VAL A 123 3.34 -4.97 3.13
C VAL A 123 3.89 -4.85 1.71
N VAL A 124 4.98 -4.11 1.56
CA VAL A 124 5.73 -3.97 0.32
C VAL A 124 7.23 -3.99 0.64
N ASN A 125 7.99 -4.74 -0.14
CA ASN A 125 9.44 -4.87 0.01
C ASN A 125 10.10 -4.47 -1.30
N ARG A 126 10.56 -3.22 -1.40
CA ARG A 126 11.21 -2.75 -2.62
C ARG A 126 12.61 -3.31 -2.85
N MET A 127 13.25 -3.90 -1.83
CA MET A 127 14.60 -4.45 -1.96
C MET A 127 14.60 -5.83 -2.62
N SER A 128 13.81 -6.77 -2.10
CA SER A 128 13.75 -8.15 -2.62
C SER A 128 12.51 -8.43 -3.47
N GLY A 129 11.48 -7.61 -3.35
CA GLY A 129 10.15 -7.90 -3.92
C GLY A 129 9.45 -9.08 -3.26
N LEU A 130 9.91 -9.55 -2.08
CA LEU A 130 9.23 -10.59 -1.32
C LEU A 130 8.39 -9.94 -0.22
N ASP A 131 7.09 -9.80 -0.50
CA ASP A 131 6.11 -9.15 0.37
C ASP A 131 4.72 -9.75 0.19
N VAL A 132 3.80 -9.42 1.10
CA VAL A 132 2.43 -9.96 1.07
C VAL A 132 1.59 -9.40 -0.07
N ASN A 133 1.94 -8.24 -0.63
CA ASN A 133 1.31 -7.71 -1.84
C ASN A 133 1.53 -8.68 -3.01
N ARG A 134 2.80 -9.02 -3.26
CA ARG A 134 3.19 -9.93 -4.34
C ARG A 134 2.67 -11.34 -4.15
N MET A 135 2.65 -11.82 -2.90
CA MET A 135 2.03 -13.12 -2.61
C MET A 135 0.53 -13.11 -2.92
N ASP A 136 -0.21 -12.08 -2.52
CA ASP A 136 -1.66 -12.02 -2.70
C ASP A 136 -2.06 -11.98 -4.18
N TYR A 137 -1.51 -11.03 -4.95
CA TYR A 137 -1.89 -10.91 -6.36
C TYR A 137 -1.40 -12.12 -7.17
N THR A 138 -0.20 -12.64 -6.91
CA THR A 138 0.31 -13.82 -7.65
C THR A 138 -0.60 -15.03 -7.46
N MET A 139 -1.06 -15.27 -6.23
CA MET A 139 -1.97 -16.38 -5.94
C MET A 139 -3.37 -16.17 -6.50
N ARG A 140 -3.91 -14.96 -6.35
CA ARG A 140 -5.22 -14.60 -6.84
C ARG A 140 -5.28 -14.69 -8.36
N ASP A 141 -4.33 -14.06 -9.04
CA ASP A 141 -4.29 -13.98 -10.49
C ASP A 141 -4.03 -15.34 -11.11
N ALA A 142 -3.17 -16.17 -10.50
CA ALA A 142 -3.01 -17.56 -10.90
C ALA A 142 -4.33 -18.33 -10.84
N GLY A 143 -5.11 -18.15 -9.76
CA GLY A 143 -6.45 -18.75 -9.63
C GLY A 143 -7.42 -18.28 -10.72
N VAL A 144 -7.44 -16.98 -11.01
CA VAL A 144 -8.29 -16.38 -12.06
C VAL A 144 -7.89 -16.84 -13.46
N LEU A 145 -6.58 -16.91 -13.74
CA LEU A 145 -6.03 -17.29 -15.05
C LEU A 145 -5.93 -18.81 -15.27
N GLY A 146 -6.36 -19.63 -14.31
CA GLY A 146 -6.24 -21.08 -14.37
C GLY A 146 -4.79 -21.58 -14.40
N LYS A 147 -3.85 -20.80 -13.84
CA LYS A 147 -2.44 -21.15 -13.76
C LYS A 147 -2.13 -21.85 -12.44
N ARG A 148 -1.33 -22.90 -12.50
CA ARG A 148 -0.79 -23.55 -11.31
C ARG A 148 0.47 -22.82 -10.84
N ILE A 149 0.52 -22.51 -9.55
CA ILE A 149 1.70 -21.97 -8.88
C ILE A 149 2.17 -22.96 -7.81
N TYR A 150 3.49 -23.12 -7.71
CA TYR A 150 4.12 -24.01 -6.71
C TYR A 150 4.51 -23.28 -5.42
N PHE A 151 4.32 -21.95 -5.38
CA PHE A 151 4.63 -21.14 -4.21
C PHE A 151 3.65 -21.44 -3.08
N LYS A 152 4.18 -21.90 -1.94
CA LYS A 152 3.43 -22.15 -0.70
C LYS A 152 3.85 -21.14 0.36
N TRP A 153 2.95 -20.25 0.74
CA TRP A 153 3.18 -19.24 1.78
C TRP A 153 2.86 -19.72 3.20
N ARG A 154 2.11 -20.82 3.34
CA ARG A 154 1.90 -21.52 4.61
C ARG A 154 2.70 -22.80 4.63
N LEU A 155 3.44 -23.01 5.70
CA LEU A 155 3.89 -24.34 6.09
C LEU A 155 2.67 -25.06 6.67
N ILE A 156 2.37 -26.24 6.13
CA ILE A 156 1.36 -27.17 6.65
C ILE A 156 1.87 -27.77 7.95
#